data_AF-A0A935RSL1-F1
#
_entry.id   AF-A0A935RSL1-F1
#
_cell.length_a   1.000
_cell.length_b   1.000
_cell.length_c   1.000
_cell.angle_alpha   90.00
_cell.angle_beta   90.00
_cell.angle_gamma   90.00
#
_symmetry.space_group_name_H-M   'P 1'
#
loop_
_entity.id
_entity.type
_entity.pdbx_description
1 polymer ?
#
loop_
_entity_poly.entity_id
_entity_poly.type
_entity_poly.pdbx_seq_one_letter_code
_entity_poly.pdbx_strand_id
1 'polypeptide(L)' 'MPFTFTHQLDAMDCGPACLKMITDYHGRVVSLQKLREKCHISREGVSLFQIN' A
#
# COMPACT_ATOMS: atom_id res chain seq x y z
N MET A 1 -14.47 1.77 -10.92
CA MET A 1 -13.10 1.73 -11.45
C MET A 1 -12.74 0.27 -11.72
N PRO A 2 -12.10 -0.09 -12.84
CA PRO A 2 -11.51 -1.41 -12.98
C PRO A 2 -10.48 -1.63 -11.87
N PHE A 3 -10.28 -2.88 -11.42
CA PHE A 3 -9.28 -3.17 -10.41
C PHE A 3 -7.89 -2.92 -11.01
N THR A 4 -7.20 -1.89 -10.52
CA THR A 4 -5.90 -1.46 -11.04
C THR A 4 -4.79 -2.28 -10.40
N PHE A 5 -3.85 -2.75 -11.20
CA PHE A 5 -2.62 -3.36 -10.68
C PHE A 5 -1.62 -2.25 -10.35
N THR A 6 -1.11 -2.25 -9.11
CA THR A 6 -0.04 -1.33 -8.68
C THR A 6 1.27 -2.11 -8.59
N HIS A 7 2.26 -1.72 -9.38
CA HIS A 7 3.61 -2.31 -9.30
C HIS A 7 4.31 -1.84 -8.01
N GLN A 8 4.76 -2.80 -7.20
CA GLN A 8 5.56 -2.55 -6.00
C GLN A 8 6.96 -2.06 -6.40
N LEU A 9 7.36 -0.89 -5.89
CA LEU A 9 8.62 -0.25 -6.29
C LEU A 9 9.82 -0.83 -5.52
N ASP A 10 9.58 -1.31 -4.30
CA ASP A 10 10.52 -2.03 -3.46
C ASP A 10 9.98 -3.41 -3.08
N ALA A 11 10.85 -4.36 -2.76
CA ALA A 11 10.46 -5.69 -2.30
C ALA A 11 9.58 -5.65 -1.03
N MET A 12 9.72 -4.60 -0.21
CA MET A 12 8.98 -4.41 1.04
C MET A 12 7.67 -3.64 0.88
N ASP A 13 7.33 -3.22 -0.35
CA ASP A 13 6.11 -2.45 -0.64
C ASP A 13 4.87 -3.32 -0.89
N CYS A 14 4.94 -4.63 -0.66
CA CYS A 14 3.83 -5.54 -0.93
C CYS A 14 2.52 -5.10 -0.23
N GLY A 15 2.60 -4.64 1.03
CA GLY A 15 1.48 -4.09 1.79
C GLY A 15 0.93 -2.77 1.22
N PRO A 16 1.74 -1.70 1.12
CA PRO A 16 1.33 -0.42 0.54
C PRO A 16 0.77 -0.55 -0.89
N ALA A 17 1.35 -1.41 -1.72
CA ALA A 17 0.85 -1.68 -3.08
C ALA A 17 -0.54 -2.33 -3.05
N CYS A 18 -0.76 -3.32 -2.18
CA CYS A 18 -2.09 -3.92 -2.01
C CYS A 18 -3.13 -2.90 -1.55
N LEU A 19 -2.79 -2.08 -0.55
CA LEU A 19 -3.68 -1.02 -0.08
C LEU A 19 -3.97 0.01 -1.18
N LYS A 20 -2.98 0.35 -2.02
CA LYS A 20 -3.16 1.26 -3.15
C LYS A 20 -4.23 0.74 -4.12
N MET A 21 -4.12 -0.51 -4.54
CA MET A 21 -5.11 -1.16 -5.42
C MET A 21 -6.52 -1.15 -4.81
N ILE A 22 -6.65 -1.45 -3.51
CA ILE A 22 -7.93 -1.41 -2.79
C ILE A 22 -8.50 0.02 -2.73
N THR A 23 -7.68 1.00 -2.36
CA THR A 23 -8.13 2.39 -2.25
C THR A 23 -8.58 2.96 -3.59
N ASP A 24 -7.84 2.67 -4.68
CA ASP A 24 -8.19 3.09 -6.03
C ASP A 24 -9.49 2.44 -6.53
N TYR A 25 -9.68 1.15 -6.23
CA TYR A 25 -10.92 0.45 -6.54
C TYR A 25 -12.14 1.10 -5.87
N HIS A 26 -11.99 1.56 -4.62
CA HIS A 26 -13.02 2.28 -3.87
C HIS A 26 -13.09 3.80 -4.18
N GLY A 27 -12.37 4.29 -5.21
CA GLY A 27 -12.40 5.69 -5.62
C GLY A 27 -11.67 6.64 -4.67
N ARG A 28 -10.84 6.13 -3.75
CA ARG A 28 -10.00 6.90 -2.85
C ARG A 28 -8.58 6.96 -3.41
N VAL A 29 -8.22 8.05 -4.06
CA VAL A 29 -6.87 8.22 -4.61
C VAL A 29 -5.91 8.61 -3.48
N VAL A 30 -5.17 7.63 -2.96
CA VAL A 30 -4.09 7.84 -1.99
C VAL A 30 -2.75 7.63 -2.69
N SER A 31 -1.74 8.45 -2.39
CA SER A 31 -0.40 8.23 -2.95
C SER A 31 0.26 7.00 -2.31
N LEU A 32 1.08 6.28 -3.08
CA LEU A 32 1.85 5.15 -2.56
C LEU A 32 2.73 5.59 -1.37
N GLN A 33 3.35 6.76 -1.47
CA GLN A 33 4.18 7.34 -0.40
C GLN A 33 3.42 7.51 0.92
N LYS A 34 2.18 8.02 0.88
CA LYS A 34 1.34 8.18 2.08
C LYS A 34 0.96 6.82 2.68
N LEU A 35 0.79 5.80 1.85
CA LEU A 35 0.56 4.43 2.31
C LEU A 35 1.82 3.82 2.94
N ARG A 36 3.01 4.09 2.38
CA ARG A 36 4.30 3.65 2.97
C ARG A 36 4.50 4.25 4.36
N GLU A 37 4.22 5.53 4.53
CA GLU A 37 4.31 6.23 5.83
C GLU A 37 3.35 5.63 6.87
N LYS A 38 2.13 5.26 6.45
CA LYS A 38 1.11 4.62 7.32
C LYS A 38 1.39 3.15 7.63
N CYS A 39 2.08 2.45 6.73
CA CYS A 39 2.39 1.03 6.91
C CYS A 39 3.61 0.79 7.82
N HIS A 40 4.34 1.83 8.20
CA HIS A 40 5.55 1.73 9.03
C HIS A 40 6.49 0.61 8.58
N ILE A 41 6.85 0.62 7.29
CA ILE A 41 7.66 -0.44 6.66
C ILE A 41 8.96 -0.64 7.44
N SER A 42 9.15 -1.83 8.00
CA SER A 42 10.39 -2.25 8.62
C SER A 42 11.24 -3.06 7.63
N ARG A 43 12.48 -3.39 8.01
CA ARG A 43 13.34 -4.31 7.25
C ARG A 43 12.82 -5.76 7.18
N GLU A 44 11.78 -6.07 7.93
CA GLU A 44 11.11 -7.38 7.94
C GLU A 44 9.79 -7.35 7.17
N GLY A 45 9.33 -6.16 6.77
CA GLY A 45 8.14 -5.94 5.97
C GLY A 45 7.10 -5.10 6.71
N VAL A 46 5.84 -5.37 6.44
CA VAL A 46 4.69 -4.65 7.01
C VAL A 46 3.83 -5.63 7.79
N SER A 47 3.56 -5.34 9.07
CA SER A 47 2.58 -6.06 9.86
C SER A 47 1.20 -5.40 9.77
N LEU A 48 0.14 -6.20 9.69
CA LEU A 48 -1.23 -5.69 9.74
C LEU A 48 -1.51 -4.89 11.02
N PHE A 49 -0.86 -5.24 12.14
CA PHE A 49 -1.01 -4.52 13.40
C PHE A 49 -0.50 -3.07 13.33
N GLN A 50 0.46 -2.80 12.45
CA GLN A 50 1.06 -1.47 12.30
C GLN A 50 0.22 -0.55 11.39
N ILE A 51 -0.77 -1.08 10.69
CA ILE A 51 -1.65 -0.30 9.82
C ILE A 51 -2.79 0.26 10.69
N ASN A 52 -2.60 1.49 11.18
CA ASN A 52 -3.59 2.25 11.98
C ASN A 52 -4.06 3.52 11.23
#